data_AF-A0A1H0TRB9-F1
#
_entry.id   AF-A0A1H0TRB9-F1
#
_cell.length_a   1.000
_cell.length_b   1.000
_cell.length_c   1.000
_cell.angle_alpha   90.00
_cell.angle_beta   90.00
_cell.angle_gamma   90.00
#
_symmetry.space_group_name_H-M   'P 1'
#
loop_
_entity.id
_entity.type
_entity.pdbx_description
1 polymer ?
#
loop_
_entity_poly.entity_id
_entity_poly.type
_entity_poly.pdbx_seq_one_letter_code
_entity_poly.pdbx_strand_id
1 'polypeptide(L)' 'MIVDNVRVIIENGTFSAEDAQYYINRIKKTSKFSLKKVIFNRTDAYLDIRYSFESIPFDRIRRIPLKETFEDRAVNN' A
#
# COMPACT_ATOMS: atom_id res chain seq x y z
N MET A 1 -6.81 13.05 1.36
CA MET A 1 -6.12 13.74 2.48
C MET A 1 -4.64 13.88 2.18
N ILE A 2 -3.89 14.68 2.96
CA ILE A 2 -2.42 14.75 2.88
C ILE A 2 -1.85 14.28 4.22
N VAL A 3 -0.85 13.41 4.17
CA VAL A 3 -0.18 12.84 5.35
C VAL A 3 1.32 12.89 5.08
N ASP A 4 2.09 13.58 5.91
CA ASP A 4 3.57 13.66 5.79
C ASP A 4 4.03 14.10 4.38
N ASN A 5 3.38 15.15 3.87
CA ASN A 5 3.52 15.71 2.52
C ASN A 5 3.25 14.72 1.36
N VAL A 6 2.63 13.57 1.65
CA VAL A 6 2.20 12.57 0.68
C VAL A 6 0.71 12.73 0.43
N ARG A 7 0.29 12.77 -0.84
CA ARG A 7 -1.13 12.74 -1.20
C ARG A 7 -1.70 11.35 -0.96
N VAL A 8 -2.68 11.24 -0.07
CA VAL A 8 -3.35 9.97 0.25
C VAL A 8 -4.77 9.98 -0.31
N ILE A 9 -5.08 8.95 -1.09
CA ILE A 9 -6.42 8.69 -1.64
C ILE A 9 -6.90 7.35 -1.09
N ILE A 10 -8.12 7.31 -0.58
CA ILE A 10 -8.79 6.08 -0.17
C ILE A 10 -9.90 5.86 -1.21
N GLU A 11 -9.77 4.82 -2.03
CA GLU A 11 -10.75 4.50 -3.07
C GLU A 11 -11.94 3.73 -2.50
N ASN A 12 -11.67 2.70 -1.69
CA ASN A 12 -12.69 1.85 -1.08
C ASN A 12 -12.31 1.46 0.35
N GLY A 13 -13.35 1.24 1.15
CA GLY A 13 -13.27 0.78 2.53
C GLY A 13 -12.89 1.88 3.52
N THR A 14 -13.08 1.59 4.80
CA THR A 14 -12.60 2.46 5.88
C THR A 14 -11.10 2.25 6.05
N PHE A 15 -10.35 3.34 6.03
CA PHE A 15 -8.91 3.32 6.23
C PHE A 15 -8.52 4.49 7.13
N SER A 16 -7.96 4.19 8.30
CA SER A 16 -7.62 5.22 9.27
C SER A 16 -6.40 6.03 8.82
N ALA A 17 -6.24 7.23 9.38
CA ALA A 17 -5.03 8.03 9.17
C ALA A 17 -3.78 7.34 9.75
N GLU A 18 -3.94 6.59 10.84
CA GLU A 18 -2.86 5.82 11.50
C GLU A 18 -2.37 4.67 10.61
N ASP A 19 -3.30 3.91 10.02
CA ASP A 19 -2.97 2.86 9.04
C ASP A 19 -2.24 3.46 7.84
N ALA A 20 -2.73 4.58 7.31
CA ALA A 20 -2.08 5.28 6.20
C ALA A 20 -0.65 5.68 6.55
N GLN A 21 -0.43 6.25 7.75
CA GLN A 21 0.91 6.61 8.22
C GLN A 21 1.81 5.39 8.35
N TYR A 22 1.30 4.27 8.88
CA TYR A 22 2.07 3.03 9.00
C TYR A 22 2.61 2.55 7.64
N TYR A 23 1.76 2.48 6.62
CA TYR A 23 2.19 2.04 5.29
C TYR A 23 3.09 3.06 4.58
N ILE A 24 2.83 4.36 4.73
CA ILE A 24 3.70 5.43 4.22
C ILE A 24 5.10 5.28 4.81
N ASN A 25 5.22 5.11 6.13
CA ASN A 25 6.49 4.92 6.82
C ASN A 25 7.21 3.66 6.32
N ARG A 26 6.47 2.57 6.09
CA ARG A 26 7.04 1.33 5.56
C ARG A 26 7.59 1.51 4.15
N ILE A 27 6.84 2.19 3.27
CA ILE A 27 7.29 2.49 1.90
C ILE A 27 8.54 3.37 1.94
N LYS A 28 8.52 4.46 2.73
CA LYS A 28 9.67 5.38 2.89
C LYS A 28 10.91 4.67 3.44
N LYS A 29 10.77 3.72 4.38
CA LYS A 29 11.90 2.92 4.90
C LYS A 29 12.55 2.03 3.85
N THR A 30 11.78 1.54 2.88
CA THR A 30 12.26 0.60 1.85
C THR A 30 12.66 1.27 0.54
N SER A 31 12.33 2.54 0.35
CA SER A 31 12.57 3.28 -0.88
C SER A 31 13.59 4.40 -0.65
N LYS A 32 14.46 4.63 -1.63
CA LYS A 32 15.38 5.78 -1.64
C LYS A 32 14.74 7.04 -2.25
N PHE A 33 13.51 6.92 -2.78
CA PHE A 33 12.84 7.97 -3.53
C PHE A 33 11.75 8.66 -2.71
N SER A 34 11.54 9.96 -2.97
CA SER A 34 10.49 10.75 -2.34
C SER A 34 9.10 10.28 -2.79
N LEU A 35 8.32 9.81 -1.83
CA LEU A 35 6.95 9.36 -2.04
C LEU A 35 6.04 10.55 -2.31
N LYS A 36 5.30 10.50 -3.42
CA LYS A 36 4.42 11.58 -3.89
C LYS A 36 2.96 11.34 -3.51
N LYS A 37 2.48 10.14 -3.83
CA LYS A 37 1.07 9.77 -3.74
C LYS A 37 0.95 8.31 -3.33
N VAL A 38 -0.03 8.02 -2.49
CA VAL A 38 -0.46 6.65 -2.17
C VAL A 38 -1.97 6.56 -2.31
N ILE A 39 -2.42 5.47 -2.91
CA ILE A 39 -3.81 5.12 -3.11
C ILE A 39 -4.04 3.79 -2.40
N PHE A 40 -4.98 3.78 -1.47
CA PHE A 40 -5.41 2.58 -0.75
C PHE A 40 -6.77 2.14 -1.27
N ASN A 41 -6.87 0.88 -1.64
CA ASN A 41 -8.12 0.24 -2.01
C ASN A 41 -8.28 -1.00 -1.14
N ARG A 42 -9.13 -0.89 -0.11
CA ARG A 42 -9.35 -1.96 0.86
C ARG A 42 -10.64 -2.69 0.52
N THR A 43 -10.53 -4.00 0.40
CA THR A 43 -11.64 -4.94 0.23
C THR A 43 -11.66 -5.90 1.44
N ASP A 44 -12.62 -6.83 1.47
CA ASP A 44 -12.69 -7.84 2.54
C ASP A 44 -11.55 -8.88 2.47
N ALA A 45 -10.96 -9.07 1.29
CA ALA A 45 -9.94 -10.09 1.04
C ALA A 45 -8.53 -9.50 0.95
N TYR A 46 -8.39 -8.29 0.41
CA TYR A 46 -7.09 -7.69 0.13
C TYR A 46 -7.07 -6.17 0.41
N LEU A 47 -5.88 -5.69 0.75
CA LEU A 47 -5.50 -4.29 0.68
C LEU A 47 -4.56 -4.07 -0.50
N ASP A 48 -5.03 -3.34 -1.50
CA ASP A 48 -4.21 -2.86 -2.59
C ASP A 48 -3.63 -1.49 -2.25
N ILE A 49 -2.31 -1.38 -2.41
CA ILE A 49 -1.54 -0.16 -2.19
C ILE A 49 -0.87 0.21 -3.50
N ARG A 50 -1.37 1.25 -4.15
CA ARG A 50 -0.72 1.85 -5.33
C ARG A 50 -0.01 3.11 -4.93
N TYR A 51 1.25 3.28 -5.31
CA TYR A 51 2.03 4.44 -4.90
C TYR A 51 3.00 4.92 -5.98
N SER A 52 3.21 6.23 -6.00
CA SER A 52 4.06 6.90 -6.99
C SER A 52 5.15 7.71 -6.28
N PHE A 53 6.30 7.83 -6.94
CA PHE A 53 7.41 8.66 -6.46
C PHE A 53 7.55 9.90 -7.35
N GLU A 54 8.15 10.96 -6.82
CA GLU A 54 8.33 12.21 -7.59
C GLU A 54 9.22 12.01 -8.84
N SER A 55 10.25 11.17 -8.72
CA SER A 55 11.27 10.97 -9.74
C SER A 55 11.05 9.72 -10.61
N ILE A 56 9.93 9.01 -10.47
CA ILE A 56 9.67 7.75 -11.18
C ILE A 56 8.40 7.89 -12.01
N PRO A 57 8.44 7.62 -13.34
CA PRO A 57 7.31 7.87 -14.24
C PRO A 57 6.22 6.79 -14.20
N PHE A 58 6.30 5.85 -13.26
CA PHE A 58 5.34 4.76 -13.13
C PHE A 58 4.95 4.53 -11.66
N ASP A 59 3.72 4.04 -11.48
CA ASP A 59 3.18 3.66 -10.19
C ASP A 59 3.64 2.24 -9.83
N ARG A 60 3.90 2.00 -8.55
CA ARG A 60 4.08 0.66 -7.98
C ARG A 60 2.78 0.18 -7.37
N ILE A 61 2.51 -1.10 -7.47
CA ILE A 61 1.32 -1.74 -6.89
C ILE A 61 1.79 -2.86 -5.97
N ARG A 62 1.21 -2.92 -4.77
CA ARG A 62 1.41 -3.99 -3.81
C ARG A 62 0.05 -4.45 -3.28
N ARG A 63 -0.23 -5.74 -3.39
CA ARG A 63 -1.41 -6.38 -2.78
C ARG A 63 -1.01 -7.06 -1.47
N ILE A 64 -1.80 -6.86 -0.43
CA ILE A 64 -1.63 -7.51 0.87
C ILE A 64 -2.90 -8.29 1.18
N PRO A 65 -2.85 -9.62 1.35
CA PRO A 65 -4.01 -10.39 1.79
C PRO A 65 -4.39 -10.00 3.22
N LEU A 66 -5.68 -9.80 3.47
CA LEU A 66 -6.25 -9.44 4.78
C LEU A 66 -6.86 -10.66 5.50
N LYS A 67 -7.07 -11.74 4.76
CA LYS A 67 -7.38 -13.07 5.29
C LYS A 67 -6.21 -13.98 4.98
N GLU A 68 -5.94 -14.95 5.85
CA GLU A 68 -5.04 -16.04 5.51
C GLU A 68 -5.63 -16.77 4.30
N THR A 69 -4.98 -16.64 3.14
CA THR A 69 -5.23 -17.55 2.04
C THR A 69 -4.64 -18.88 2.48
N PHE A 70 -5.50 -19.84 2.84
CA PHE A 70 -5.14 -21.26 2.89
C PHE A 70 -4.81 -21.71 1.46
N GLU A 71 -3.68 -21.27 0.92
CA GLU A 71 -3.03 -21.99 -0.15
C GLU A 71 -1.87 -22.74 0.47
N ASP A 72 -2.11 -24.03 0.58
CA ASP A 72 -1.19 -25.05 1.04
C ASP A 72 0.21 -24.84 0.47
N ARG A 73 1.19 -25.16 1.31
CA ARG A 73 2.54 -25.48 0.89
C ARG A 73 2.52 -26.66 -0.08
N ALA A 74 2.15 -26.43 -1.34
CA ALA A 74 2.50 -27.32 -2.44
C ALA A 74 3.89 -26.92 -2.95
N VAL A 75 4.90 -27.01 -2.09
CA VAL A 75 6.28 -27.16 -2.54
C VAL A 75 6.54 -28.66 -2.59
N ASN A 76 6.70 -29.15 -3.82
CA ASN A 76 6.80 -30.54 -4.22
C ASN A 76 7.71 -31.38 -3.31
N ASN A 77 7.21 -32.59 -3.01
CA ASN A 77 7.90 -33.72 -2.40
C ASN A 77 8.97 -34.29 -3.35
#